data_AF-A0A6C0LKJ3-F1
#
_entry.id   AF-A0A6C0LKJ3-F1
#
_cell.length_a   1.000
_cell.length_b   1.000
_cell.length_c   1.000
_cell.angle_alpha   90.00
_cell.angle_beta   90.00
_cell.angle_gamma   90.00
#
_symmetry.space_group_name_H-M   'P 1'
#
loop_
_entity.id
_entity.type
_entity.pdbx_description
1 polymer ?
#
loop_
_entity_poly.entity_id
_entity_poly.type
_entity_poly.pdbx_seq_one_letter_code
_entity_poly.pdbx_strand_id
1 'polypeptide(L)'
;MKYMDALRRYNEGSDKWCIPRKGSADYFKIREMMKKISSIQKSKSKESSKEDIENKNRSIRILQAAIKRRLAKKPMKSKSLTPPKSLTPPKSLTPPKSLTPPKSSSSKSRAFSSDYYKNQKAMKIQKFLRDKLIANKNNLDNRVKAYKLVSSRLAGIQSNDCLEKKVFNGTQGYTIRNVINLEKQIGTPSKFGAIYLTSIPDFLGIYPIASKVMPDSRDNEKEVKLMTKITNEILLKKMSRHFLMIYGSCVCTKQIAEKLKLVSINELADGDLKSLIHNRDVVRDTELTFNILIQTFISIATFQNVLGHIHRDPHYGNFLFQNNNDKGYYHYIFNGVSYYLKACKYNIIIYDYGLASPITEYKKTVLPGLINSQCRMISYDYTNIIHSFFNSSAHKIKDYPNKHPEATHKATLAIHNNLENLLTEEYAKNKAKNGEKHYENYIFEYIIQEFLKYSPKGMFLTKRPLNVINSTPFYISSPQATKAAKAAKA
;
A
#
# COMPACT_ATOMS: atom_id res chain seq x y z
N MET A 1 -2.39 -28.35 -18.92
CA MET A 1 -1.60 -29.21 -18.01
C MET A 1 -0.36 -28.44 -17.58
N LYS A 2 0.12 -28.54 -16.32
CA LYS A 2 1.38 -27.89 -15.89
C LYS A 2 2.58 -28.74 -16.33
N TYR A 3 3.77 -28.14 -16.40
CA TYR A 3 4.98 -28.83 -16.85
C TYR A 3 5.30 -30.08 -16.02
N MET A 4 5.18 -30.02 -14.69
CA MET A 4 5.44 -31.18 -13.80
C MET A 4 4.44 -32.34 -13.99
N ASP A 5 3.24 -32.06 -14.50
CA ASP A 5 2.23 -33.11 -14.77
C ASP A 5 2.46 -33.74 -16.14
N ALA A 6 2.88 -32.94 -17.13
CA ALA A 6 3.33 -33.43 -18.44
C ALA A 6 4.65 -34.21 -18.33
N LEU A 7 5.54 -33.81 -17.42
CA LEU A 7 6.79 -34.51 -17.09
C LEU A 7 6.52 -35.82 -16.35
N ARG A 8 5.51 -35.89 -15.47
CA ARG A 8 5.05 -37.16 -14.88
C ARG A 8 4.58 -38.12 -15.96
N ARG A 9 3.65 -37.70 -16.82
CA ARG A 9 3.18 -38.52 -17.96
C ARG A 9 4.27 -38.91 -18.95
N TYR A 10 5.27 -38.05 -19.16
CA TYR A 10 6.42 -38.39 -20.00
C TYR A 10 7.28 -39.52 -19.44
N ASN A 11 7.33 -39.66 -18.10
CA ASN A 11 8.09 -40.70 -17.41
C ASN A 11 7.21 -41.88 -16.93
N GLU A 12 5.89 -41.89 -17.22
CA GLU A 12 5.00 -43.01 -16.89
C GLU A 12 5.42 -44.25 -17.70
N GLY A 13 5.90 -45.29 -17.02
CA GLY A 13 6.39 -46.53 -17.63
C GLY A 13 7.90 -46.59 -17.91
N SER A 14 8.69 -45.56 -17.57
CA SER A 14 10.15 -45.63 -17.62
C SER A 14 10.75 -46.16 -16.30
N ASP A 15 11.83 -46.93 -16.41
CA ASP A 15 12.66 -47.41 -15.30
C ASP A 15 13.37 -46.28 -14.53
N LYS A 16 13.60 -45.12 -15.18
CA LYS A 16 14.39 -44.01 -14.63
C LYS A 16 13.74 -42.66 -14.88
N TRP A 17 13.45 -41.95 -13.79
CA TRP A 17 12.92 -40.59 -13.86
C TRP A 17 13.95 -39.62 -14.47
N CYS A 18 13.66 -39.13 -15.67
CA CYS A 18 14.51 -38.17 -16.38
C CYS A 18 13.84 -36.79 -16.48
N ILE A 19 14.67 -35.74 -16.45
CA ILE A 19 14.26 -34.35 -16.71
C ILE A 19 15.02 -33.89 -17.96
N PRO A 20 14.39 -33.90 -19.15
CA PRO A 20 15.07 -33.55 -20.39
C PRO A 20 15.67 -32.14 -20.36
N ARG A 21 16.92 -31.99 -20.84
CA ARG A 21 17.57 -30.68 -20.98
C ARG A 21 16.72 -29.78 -21.88
N LYS A 22 16.56 -28.52 -21.47
CA LYS A 22 15.78 -27.52 -22.21
C LYS A 22 16.31 -27.36 -23.63
N GLY A 23 15.48 -27.68 -24.62
CA GLY A 23 15.84 -27.67 -26.05
C GLY A 23 16.14 -29.04 -26.66
N SER A 24 16.13 -30.14 -25.89
CA SER A 24 16.16 -31.49 -26.46
C SER A 24 14.82 -31.86 -27.12
N ALA A 25 14.85 -32.87 -28.00
CA ALA A 25 13.64 -33.42 -28.63
C ALA A 25 12.56 -33.81 -27.59
N ASP A 26 12.97 -34.41 -26.48
CA ASP A 26 12.06 -34.85 -25.42
C ASP A 26 11.47 -33.70 -24.60
N TYR A 27 12.24 -32.62 -24.39
CA TYR A 27 11.70 -31.38 -23.85
C TYR A 27 10.60 -30.80 -24.77
N PHE A 28 10.74 -30.94 -26.09
CA PHE A 28 9.69 -30.54 -27.03
C PHE A 28 8.46 -31.48 -27.01
N LYS A 29 8.64 -32.80 -26.84
CA LYS A 29 7.51 -33.75 -26.61
C LYS A 29 6.69 -33.36 -25.37
N ILE A 30 7.35 -33.00 -24.26
CA ILE A 30 6.67 -32.51 -23.04
C ILE A 30 5.89 -31.21 -23.32
N ARG A 31 6.47 -30.28 -24.10
CA ARG A 31 5.81 -29.03 -24.52
C ARG A 31 4.58 -29.28 -25.40
N GLU A 32 4.62 -30.26 -26.29
CA GLU A 32 3.48 -30.68 -27.12
C GLU A 32 2.32 -31.21 -26.26
N MET A 33 2.61 -32.09 -25.30
CA MET A 33 1.60 -32.61 -24.36
C MET A 33 0.92 -31.51 -23.53
N MET A 34 1.64 -30.44 -23.19
CA MET A 34 1.04 -29.27 -22.53
C MET A 34 0.02 -28.53 -23.41
N LYS A 35 0.22 -28.50 -24.75
CA LYS A 35 -0.63 -27.78 -25.71
C LYS A 35 -1.94 -28.51 -26.01
N LYS A 36 -1.90 -29.84 -26.25
CA LYS A 36 -3.05 -30.64 -26.74
C LYS A 36 -4.32 -30.55 -25.90
N ILE A 37 -4.23 -30.19 -24.61
CA ILE A 37 -5.39 -30.05 -23.71
C ILE A 37 -5.98 -28.61 -23.72
N SER A 38 -5.22 -27.61 -24.18
CA SER A 38 -5.66 -26.20 -24.17
C SER A 38 -6.74 -25.87 -25.22
N SER A 39 -6.83 -26.65 -26.30
CA SER A 39 -7.89 -26.55 -27.32
C SER A 39 -9.23 -27.10 -26.82
N ILE A 40 -9.20 -28.21 -26.06
CA ILE A 40 -10.39 -28.92 -25.57
C ILE A 40 -11.15 -28.10 -24.50
N GLN A 41 -10.46 -27.29 -23.70
CA GLN A 41 -11.11 -26.42 -22.71
C GLN A 41 -11.75 -25.15 -23.30
N LYS A 42 -11.44 -24.77 -24.55
CA LYS A 42 -12.00 -23.56 -25.19
C LYS A 42 -13.40 -23.76 -25.78
N SER A 43 -13.82 -24.99 -26.07
CA SER A 43 -15.15 -25.27 -26.63
C SER A 43 -16.25 -25.35 -25.57
N LYS A 44 -15.98 -25.97 -24.40
CA LYS A 44 -17.01 -26.20 -23.36
C LYS A 44 -17.32 -25.03 -22.42
N SER A 45 -16.66 -23.88 -22.53
CA SER A 45 -16.79 -22.77 -21.57
C SER A 45 -17.56 -21.54 -22.08
N LYS A 46 -18.17 -21.60 -23.27
CA LYS A 46 -18.67 -20.40 -23.98
C LYS A 46 -20.15 -20.07 -23.75
N GLU A 47 -20.97 -21.03 -23.29
CA GLU A 47 -22.44 -20.84 -23.20
C GLU A 47 -22.96 -20.50 -21.80
N SER A 48 -22.32 -20.94 -20.70
CA SER A 48 -22.89 -20.83 -19.35
C SER A 48 -22.55 -19.55 -18.55
N SER A 49 -21.90 -18.54 -19.14
CA SER A 49 -21.26 -17.46 -18.36
C SER A 49 -21.79 -16.02 -18.55
N LYS A 50 -22.61 -15.73 -19.58
CA LYS A 50 -23.13 -14.36 -19.77
C LYS A 50 -24.36 -14.06 -18.92
N GLU A 51 -25.39 -14.90 -19.03
CA GLU A 51 -26.69 -14.71 -18.37
C GLU A 51 -26.57 -14.72 -16.84
N ASP A 52 -25.68 -15.55 -16.33
CA ASP A 52 -25.40 -15.70 -14.90
C ASP A 52 -24.69 -14.46 -14.29
N ILE A 53 -23.84 -13.78 -15.07
CA ILE A 53 -23.20 -12.50 -14.69
C ILE A 53 -24.22 -11.35 -14.76
N GLU A 54 -25.09 -11.36 -15.77
CA GLU A 54 -26.11 -10.33 -15.97
C GLU A 54 -27.17 -10.38 -14.86
N ASN A 55 -27.63 -11.57 -14.47
CA ASN A 55 -28.53 -11.77 -13.33
C ASN A 55 -27.90 -11.40 -11.97
N LYS A 56 -26.60 -11.67 -11.76
CA LYS A 56 -25.86 -11.19 -10.58
C LYS A 56 -25.78 -9.66 -10.54
N ASN A 57 -25.49 -9.02 -11.68
CA ASN A 57 -25.43 -7.55 -11.79
C ASN A 57 -26.81 -6.88 -11.59
N ARG A 58 -27.88 -7.48 -12.12
CA ARG A 58 -29.27 -7.04 -11.89
C ARG A 58 -29.63 -7.11 -10.40
N SER A 59 -29.29 -8.21 -9.73
CA SER A 59 -29.53 -8.40 -8.29
C SER A 59 -28.77 -7.38 -7.43
N ILE A 60 -27.51 -7.07 -7.78
CA ILE A 60 -26.71 -6.04 -7.09
C ILE A 60 -27.34 -4.65 -7.23
N ARG A 61 -27.84 -4.29 -8.41
CA ARG A 61 -28.53 -2.99 -8.65
C ARG A 61 -29.82 -2.87 -7.83
N ILE A 62 -30.62 -3.94 -7.74
CA ILE A 62 -31.84 -3.99 -6.91
C ILE A 62 -31.49 -3.79 -5.43
N LEU A 63 -30.44 -4.47 -4.93
CA LEU A 63 -29.97 -4.34 -3.55
C LEU A 63 -29.49 -2.92 -3.23
N GLN A 64 -28.73 -2.29 -4.13
CA GLN A 64 -28.28 -0.90 -4.01
C GLN A 64 -29.45 0.09 -3.98
N ALA A 65 -30.48 -0.11 -4.82
CA ALA A 65 -31.69 0.72 -4.82
C ALA A 65 -32.50 0.57 -3.52
N ALA A 66 -32.62 -0.65 -2.98
CA ALA A 66 -33.30 -0.92 -1.72
C ALA A 66 -32.60 -0.24 -0.52
N ILE A 67 -31.27 -0.28 -0.48
CA ILE A 67 -30.46 0.43 0.53
C ILE A 67 -30.68 1.95 0.41
N LYS A 68 -30.65 2.50 -0.80
CA LYS A 68 -30.86 3.94 -1.04
C LYS A 68 -32.26 4.42 -0.59
N ARG A 69 -33.31 3.60 -0.82
CA ARG A 69 -34.67 3.85 -0.31
C ARG A 69 -34.77 3.79 1.21
N ARG A 70 -34.08 2.85 1.87
CA ARG A 70 -34.03 2.75 3.34
C ARG A 70 -33.34 3.94 4.01
N LEU A 71 -32.30 4.49 3.39
CA LEU A 71 -31.57 5.67 3.89
C LEU A 71 -32.32 7.00 3.71
N ALA A 72 -33.36 7.03 2.87
CA ALA A 72 -34.14 8.25 2.59
C ALA A 72 -35.33 8.47 3.56
N LYS A 73 -35.77 7.45 4.30
CA LYS A 73 -36.86 7.61 5.29
C LYS A 73 -36.34 8.24 6.59
N LYS A 74 -36.64 9.53 6.79
CA LYS A 74 -36.51 10.21 8.10
C LYS A 74 -37.41 9.52 9.14
N PRO A 75 -37.00 9.43 10.43
CA PRO A 75 -37.85 8.88 11.48
C PRO A 75 -39.00 9.83 11.82
N MET A 76 -40.21 9.29 12.00
CA MET A 76 -41.34 10.02 12.57
C MET A 76 -41.11 10.26 14.07
N LYS A 77 -41.59 11.41 14.58
CA LYS A 77 -41.56 11.76 16.01
C LYS A 77 -42.44 10.79 16.82
N SER A 78 -41.91 10.23 17.91
CA SER A 78 -42.73 9.65 18.99
C SER A 78 -43.09 10.74 20.01
N LYS A 79 -44.35 10.80 20.42
CA LYS A 79 -44.83 11.67 21.52
C LYS A 79 -44.43 11.12 22.89
N SER A 80 -44.43 12.01 23.88
CA SER A 80 -44.15 11.80 25.30
C SER A 80 -45.23 11.00 26.05
N LEU A 81 -44.86 10.41 27.20
CA LEU A 81 -45.54 10.58 28.50
C LEU A 81 -44.65 10.08 29.67
N THR A 82 -45.06 10.36 30.91
CA THR A 82 -44.21 10.59 32.11
C THR A 82 -44.13 9.43 33.14
N PRO A 83 -43.24 9.50 34.18
CA PRO A 83 -42.89 8.38 35.07
C PRO A 83 -43.64 8.38 36.42
N PRO A 84 -43.40 7.38 37.31
CA PRO A 84 -42.85 7.76 38.63
C PRO A 84 -41.94 6.74 39.39
N LYS A 85 -41.05 7.34 40.21
CA LYS A 85 -40.62 6.98 41.58
C LYS A 85 -39.67 5.79 41.91
N SER A 86 -38.88 6.09 42.93
CA SER A 86 -37.73 5.45 43.60
C SER A 86 -38.03 4.28 44.55
N LEU A 87 -37.00 3.48 44.89
CA LEU A 87 -36.47 3.31 46.27
C LEU A 87 -35.16 2.47 46.32
N THR A 88 -34.56 2.35 47.51
CA THR A 88 -33.12 2.05 47.81
C THR A 88 -32.76 0.56 48.11
N PRO A 89 -31.45 0.20 48.28
CA PRO A 89 -30.95 -1.20 48.27
C PRO A 89 -30.54 -1.77 49.65
N PRO A 90 -30.14 -3.06 49.72
CA PRO A 90 -29.09 -3.50 50.66
C PRO A 90 -28.02 -4.47 50.07
N LYS A 91 -27.02 -4.84 50.91
CA LYS A 91 -25.77 -5.57 50.60
C LYS A 91 -25.72 -7.01 51.15
N SER A 92 -24.93 -7.91 50.52
CA SER A 92 -24.14 -9.04 51.10
C SER A 92 -23.39 -9.75 49.94
N LEU A 93 -22.15 -10.27 49.96
CA LEU A 93 -21.23 -10.97 50.90
C LEU A 93 -21.03 -12.51 50.69
N THR A 94 -20.54 -12.90 49.51
CA THR A 94 -19.51 -13.96 49.27
C THR A 94 -19.86 -15.47 49.52
N PRO A 95 -18.95 -16.49 49.44
CA PRO A 95 -18.87 -17.51 48.34
C PRO A 95 -18.94 -18.98 48.90
N PRO A 96 -18.33 -20.10 48.37
CA PRO A 96 -17.54 -20.41 47.14
C PRO A 96 -17.83 -21.81 46.46
N LYS A 97 -16.91 -22.29 45.59
CA LYS A 97 -16.80 -23.61 44.88
C LYS A 97 -17.69 -23.78 43.61
N SER A 98 -17.29 -24.49 42.54
CA SER A 98 -16.19 -25.47 42.33
C SER A 98 -15.52 -25.40 40.93
N LEU A 99 -14.45 -26.20 40.73
CA LEU A 99 -13.59 -26.27 39.55
C LEU A 99 -14.25 -26.91 38.31
N THR A 100 -13.92 -26.40 37.10
CA THR A 100 -13.93 -27.18 35.84
C THR A 100 -12.75 -26.76 34.93
N PRO A 101 -12.19 -27.68 34.10
CA PRO A 101 -10.93 -27.44 33.39
C PRO A 101 -11.07 -26.62 32.08
N PRO A 102 -9.98 -25.98 31.60
CA PRO A 102 -10.03 -25.16 30.38
C PRO A 102 -10.23 -26.04 29.14
N LYS A 103 -11.37 -25.86 28.47
CA LYS A 103 -11.67 -26.55 27.19
C LYS A 103 -10.76 -26.04 26.07
N SER A 104 -10.33 -26.97 25.22
CA SER A 104 -9.38 -26.77 24.14
C SER A 104 -9.83 -25.69 23.13
N SER A 105 -8.93 -24.76 22.82
CA SER A 105 -9.15 -23.70 21.83
C SER A 105 -9.09 -24.27 20.41
N SER A 106 -10.23 -24.66 19.84
CA SER A 106 -10.31 -25.06 18.42
C SER A 106 -9.91 -23.89 17.49
N SER A 107 -8.83 -24.07 16.75
CA SER A 107 -8.15 -23.03 15.97
C SER A 107 -8.81 -22.73 14.61
N LYS A 108 -10.06 -22.26 14.64
CA LYS A 108 -10.69 -21.67 13.46
C LYS A 108 -9.95 -20.38 13.09
N SER A 109 -9.16 -20.40 12.00
CA SER A 109 -8.47 -19.20 11.51
C SER A 109 -9.50 -18.14 11.16
N ARG A 110 -9.22 -16.89 11.54
CA ARG A 110 -10.21 -15.82 11.50
C ARG A 110 -10.11 -15.01 10.20
N ALA A 111 -8.94 -14.94 9.56
CA ALA A 111 -8.65 -13.96 8.51
C ALA A 111 -9.39 -14.14 7.16
N PHE A 112 -10.21 -15.18 6.94
CA PHE A 112 -10.67 -15.58 5.60
C PHE A 112 -12.18 -15.76 5.36
N SER A 113 -13.07 -15.32 6.26
CA SER A 113 -14.52 -15.42 5.99
C SER A 113 -15.06 -14.21 5.22
N SER A 114 -15.78 -14.46 4.12
CA SER A 114 -16.56 -13.45 3.40
C SER A 114 -17.83 -12.99 4.14
N ASP A 115 -18.24 -13.69 5.20
CA ASP A 115 -19.34 -13.28 6.09
C ASP A 115 -18.93 -12.24 7.16
N TYR A 116 -17.66 -11.83 7.15
CA TYR A 116 -17.01 -11.07 8.22
C TYR A 116 -17.73 -9.77 8.66
N TYR A 117 -18.46 -9.08 7.76
CA TYR A 117 -19.19 -7.85 8.10
C TYR A 117 -20.54 -8.05 8.83
N LYS A 118 -21.01 -9.30 8.98
CA LYS A 118 -22.37 -9.62 9.47
C LYS A 118 -22.57 -9.60 10.99
N ASN A 119 -21.54 -9.40 11.80
CA ASN A 119 -21.67 -9.53 13.26
C ASN A 119 -22.54 -8.39 13.85
N GLN A 120 -23.72 -8.71 14.41
CA GLN A 120 -24.84 -7.76 14.52
C GLN A 120 -25.12 -7.18 15.92
N LYS A 121 -24.32 -7.48 16.96
CA LYS A 121 -24.60 -7.09 18.35
C LYS A 121 -23.60 -6.08 18.93
N ALA A 122 -23.82 -4.79 18.68
CA ALA A 122 -23.52 -3.64 19.58
C ALA A 122 -23.95 -2.31 18.90
N MET A 123 -24.99 -1.62 19.40
CA MET A 123 -25.78 -0.71 18.55
C MET A 123 -25.46 0.81 18.57
N LYS A 124 -24.45 1.30 19.31
CA LYS A 124 -24.02 2.73 19.24
C LYS A 124 -22.50 2.92 19.18
N ILE A 125 -21.75 2.45 20.19
CA ILE A 125 -20.27 2.54 20.23
C ILE A 125 -19.65 1.87 18.99
N GLN A 126 -20.21 0.73 18.57
CA GLN A 126 -19.75 0.01 17.39
C GLN A 126 -19.99 0.78 16.08
N LYS A 127 -20.97 1.72 15.99
CA LYS A 127 -21.15 2.51 14.77
C LYS A 127 -19.98 3.50 14.60
N PHE A 128 -19.67 4.25 15.65
CA PHE A 128 -18.51 5.17 15.67
C PHE A 128 -17.18 4.44 15.41
N LEU A 129 -17.01 3.23 15.99
CA LEU A 129 -15.85 2.40 15.73
C LEU A 129 -15.85 1.81 14.30
N ARG A 130 -16.98 1.36 13.75
CA ARG A 130 -17.07 0.92 12.33
C ARG A 130 -16.77 2.08 11.38
N ASP A 131 -17.33 3.26 11.61
CA ASP A 131 -17.14 4.42 10.74
C ASP A 131 -15.65 4.86 10.73
N LYS A 132 -14.93 4.71 11.84
CA LYS A 132 -13.49 5.07 11.93
C LYS A 132 -12.50 3.94 11.60
N LEU A 133 -12.83 2.68 11.92
CA LEU A 133 -11.96 1.51 11.71
C LEU A 133 -12.28 0.71 10.43
N ILE A 134 -13.40 0.99 9.76
CA ILE A 134 -13.80 0.33 8.51
C ILE A 134 -14.00 1.36 7.40
N ALA A 135 -14.91 2.33 7.56
CA ALA A 135 -15.24 3.26 6.48
C ALA A 135 -14.11 4.27 6.22
N ASN A 136 -13.60 4.93 7.25
CA ASN A 136 -12.56 5.96 7.13
C ASN A 136 -11.20 5.49 7.69
N LYS A 137 -10.92 4.17 7.66
CA LYS A 137 -9.70 3.57 8.26
C LYS A 137 -8.40 4.19 7.77
N ASN A 138 -8.35 4.54 6.48
CA ASN A 138 -7.15 4.99 5.77
C ASN A 138 -6.98 6.52 5.77
N ASN A 139 -7.87 7.27 6.43
CA ASN A 139 -7.61 8.67 6.75
C ASN A 139 -6.49 8.75 7.80
N LEU A 140 -5.52 9.66 7.64
CA LEU A 140 -4.29 9.67 8.46
C LEU A 140 -4.58 9.79 9.96
N ASP A 141 -5.62 10.55 10.34
CA ASP A 141 -6.04 10.69 11.73
C ASP A 141 -6.54 9.39 12.35
N ASN A 142 -7.10 8.49 11.55
CA ASN A 142 -7.56 7.18 12.00
C ASN A 142 -6.43 6.15 11.94
N ARG A 143 -5.52 6.25 10.95
CA ARG A 143 -4.27 5.47 10.89
C ARG A 143 -3.39 5.71 12.14
N VAL A 144 -3.20 6.96 12.56
CA VAL A 144 -2.45 7.30 13.79
C VAL A 144 -3.15 6.78 15.06
N LYS A 145 -4.48 6.74 15.10
CA LYS A 145 -5.23 6.12 16.21
C LYS A 145 -5.10 4.59 16.21
N ALA A 146 -5.15 3.97 15.03
CA ALA A 146 -4.96 2.54 14.87
C ALA A 146 -3.54 2.12 15.26
N TYR A 147 -2.51 2.89 14.88
CA TYR A 147 -1.13 2.69 15.34
C TYR A 147 -1.05 2.59 16.87
N LYS A 148 -1.57 3.59 17.60
CA LYS A 148 -1.54 3.58 19.08
C LYS A 148 -2.24 2.35 19.67
N LEU A 149 -3.35 1.91 19.07
CA LEU A 149 -4.10 0.72 19.49
C LEU A 149 -3.40 -0.59 19.14
N VAL A 150 -2.74 -0.68 17.98
CA VAL A 150 -2.01 -1.87 17.54
C VAL A 150 -0.72 -2.01 18.34
N SER A 151 0.11 -0.96 18.42
CA SER A 151 1.37 -0.99 19.17
C SER A 151 1.17 -1.32 20.65
N SER A 152 0.06 -0.89 21.29
CA SER A 152 -0.24 -1.30 22.67
C SER A 152 -0.58 -2.79 22.82
N ARG A 153 -1.09 -3.44 21.76
CA ARG A 153 -1.30 -4.90 21.71
C ARG A 153 -0.02 -5.67 21.38
N LEU A 154 0.87 -5.07 20.58
CA LEU A 154 2.18 -5.63 20.25
C LEU A 154 3.22 -5.45 21.36
N ALA A 155 2.93 -4.70 22.43
CA ALA A 155 3.84 -4.47 23.56
C ALA A 155 4.31 -5.76 24.28
N GLY A 156 3.62 -6.89 24.07
CA GLY A 156 4.06 -8.21 24.53
C GLY A 156 5.12 -8.88 23.65
N ILE A 157 5.50 -8.30 22.51
CA ILE A 157 6.58 -8.78 21.63
C ILE A 157 7.89 -8.09 22.03
N GLN A 158 8.91 -8.88 22.31
CA GLN A 158 10.27 -8.43 22.62
C GLN A 158 11.11 -8.32 21.35
N SER A 159 12.17 -7.49 21.40
CA SER A 159 13.06 -7.26 20.26
C SER A 159 13.81 -8.51 19.79
N ASN A 160 13.95 -9.53 20.65
CA ASN A 160 14.62 -10.81 20.38
C ASN A 160 13.66 -11.98 20.13
N ASP A 161 12.35 -11.73 20.06
CA ASP A 161 11.34 -12.79 19.86
C ASP A 161 11.47 -13.47 18.49
N CYS A 162 11.11 -14.76 18.47
CA CYS A 162 11.27 -15.65 17.32
C CYS A 162 9.92 -16.12 16.75
N LEU A 163 9.92 -16.47 15.46
CA LEU A 163 8.78 -17.12 14.81
C LEU A 163 8.64 -18.58 15.26
N GLU A 164 7.47 -18.91 15.80
CA GLU A 164 7.04 -20.27 16.12
C GLU A 164 6.16 -20.81 15.00
N LYS A 165 6.34 -22.07 14.56
CA LYS A 165 5.48 -22.69 13.54
C LYS A 165 4.08 -22.93 14.09
N LYS A 166 3.04 -22.60 13.31
CA LYS A 166 1.63 -22.81 13.71
C LYS A 166 0.74 -23.10 12.50
N VAL A 167 -0.24 -23.98 12.68
CA VAL A 167 -1.18 -24.35 11.61
C VAL A 167 -2.49 -23.59 11.76
N PHE A 168 -2.97 -22.98 10.67
CA PHE A 168 -4.19 -22.19 10.60
C PHE A 168 -5.09 -22.76 9.50
N ASN A 169 -6.23 -23.37 9.86
CA ASN A 169 -7.14 -24.05 8.92
C ASN A 169 -6.40 -24.97 7.92
N GLY A 170 -5.48 -25.80 8.41
CA GLY A 170 -4.66 -26.71 7.59
C GLY A 170 -3.51 -26.06 6.80
N THR A 171 -3.39 -24.73 6.83
CA THR A 171 -2.29 -23.98 6.18
C THR A 171 -1.16 -23.75 7.19
N GLN A 172 0.08 -23.99 6.75
CA GLN A 172 1.29 -23.70 7.56
C GLN A 172 1.54 -22.19 7.62
N GLY A 173 1.74 -21.66 8.82
CA GLY A 173 2.10 -20.28 9.09
C GLY A 173 2.96 -20.17 10.35
N TYR A 174 3.00 -18.97 10.93
CA TYR A 174 3.79 -18.69 12.13
C TYR A 174 3.02 -17.91 13.20
N THR A 175 3.56 -17.85 14.41
CA THR A 175 3.12 -16.95 15.46
C THR A 175 4.33 -16.36 16.19
N ILE A 176 4.13 -15.25 16.89
CA ILE A 176 5.08 -14.74 17.89
C ILE A 176 4.32 -14.65 19.20
N ARG A 177 4.68 -15.49 20.18
CA ARG A 177 4.10 -15.55 21.54
C ARG A 177 2.57 -15.62 21.61
N ASN A 178 1.90 -16.06 20.53
CA ASN A 178 0.45 -15.91 20.34
C ASN A 178 -0.08 -14.46 20.40
N VAL A 179 0.79 -13.43 20.35
CA VAL A 179 0.42 -12.01 20.24
C VAL A 179 0.06 -11.65 18.80
N ILE A 180 0.71 -12.28 17.82
CA ILE A 180 0.34 -12.22 16.40
C ILE A 180 0.38 -13.60 15.74
N ASN A 181 -0.46 -13.80 14.72
CA ASN A 181 -0.49 -14.98 13.87
C ASN A 181 -0.26 -14.59 12.42
N LEU A 182 0.82 -15.07 11.81
CA LEU A 182 1.14 -14.92 10.39
C LEU A 182 0.42 -16.05 9.63
N GLU A 183 -0.87 -15.84 9.33
CA GLU A 183 -1.79 -16.91 8.87
C GLU A 183 -1.58 -17.33 7.41
N LYS A 184 -1.17 -16.41 6.53
CA LYS A 184 -1.05 -16.68 5.08
C LYS A 184 -0.02 -15.79 4.41
N GLN A 185 0.86 -16.39 3.61
CA GLN A 185 1.76 -15.62 2.74
C GLN A 185 0.98 -14.89 1.63
N ILE A 186 1.29 -13.61 1.44
CA ILE A 186 0.74 -12.73 0.40
C ILE A 186 1.88 -12.13 -0.44
N GLY A 187 1.56 -11.71 -1.66
CA GLY A 187 2.56 -11.29 -2.65
C GLY A 187 3.37 -12.45 -3.23
N THR A 188 4.29 -12.15 -4.16
CA THR A 188 5.21 -13.12 -4.72
C THR A 188 6.36 -13.43 -3.75
N PRO A 189 6.81 -14.69 -3.64
CA PRO A 189 8.07 -15.02 -2.96
C PRO A 189 9.23 -14.24 -3.60
N SER A 190 9.97 -13.47 -2.79
CA SER A 190 11.11 -12.68 -3.25
C SER A 190 12.42 -13.14 -2.58
N LYS A 191 13.57 -12.69 -3.09
CA LYS A 191 14.86 -12.87 -2.41
C LYS A 191 14.98 -12.06 -1.11
N PHE A 192 14.18 -10.99 -0.99
CA PHE A 192 14.26 -10.00 0.10
C PHE A 192 13.29 -10.29 1.25
N GLY A 193 12.43 -11.31 1.12
CA GLY A 193 11.53 -11.76 2.17
C GLY A 193 10.18 -12.28 1.67
N ALA A 194 9.37 -12.71 2.63
CA ALA A 194 8.00 -13.15 2.44
C ALA A 194 7.06 -12.29 3.29
N ILE A 195 6.00 -11.75 2.67
CA ILE A 195 4.98 -10.96 3.38
C ILE A 195 3.85 -11.90 3.82
N TYR A 196 3.38 -11.76 5.05
CA TYR A 196 2.28 -12.53 5.62
C TYR A 196 1.12 -11.64 6.03
N LEU A 197 -0.09 -12.00 5.60
CA LEU A 197 -1.31 -11.49 6.21
C LEU A 197 -1.35 -11.98 7.66
N THR A 198 -1.42 -11.03 8.58
CA THR A 198 -1.19 -11.24 10.01
C THR A 198 -2.42 -10.81 10.81
N SER A 199 -2.84 -11.63 11.77
CA SER A 199 -3.91 -11.29 12.72
C SER A 199 -3.38 -11.08 14.13
N ILE A 200 -4.05 -10.20 14.88
CA ILE A 200 -3.85 -10.03 16.33
C ILE A 200 -5.00 -10.78 17.01
N PRO A 201 -4.73 -11.83 17.82
CA PRO A 201 -5.79 -12.53 18.56
C PRO A 201 -6.59 -11.60 19.45
N ASP A 202 -7.89 -11.88 19.51
CA ASP A 202 -8.89 -11.24 20.40
C ASP A 202 -8.90 -9.69 20.37
N PHE A 203 -8.45 -9.13 19.24
CA PHE A 203 -8.67 -7.74 18.87
C PHE A 203 -10.16 -7.47 18.59
N LEU A 204 -10.60 -6.21 18.70
CA LEU A 204 -11.97 -5.81 18.44
C LEU A 204 -12.29 -5.87 16.93
N GLY A 205 -12.73 -7.06 16.51
CA GLY A 205 -12.81 -7.42 15.10
C GLY A 205 -11.45 -7.89 14.56
N ILE A 206 -11.44 -8.40 13.33
CA ILE A 206 -10.20 -8.66 12.60
C ILE A 206 -9.68 -7.30 12.11
N TYR A 207 -8.61 -6.83 12.74
CA TYR A 207 -7.78 -5.75 12.21
C TYR A 207 -6.52 -6.38 11.62
N PRO A 208 -6.53 -6.79 10.35
CA PRO A 208 -5.40 -7.48 9.75
C PRO A 208 -4.25 -6.50 9.51
N ILE A 209 -3.04 -6.95 9.84
CA ILE A 209 -1.78 -6.25 9.60
C ILE A 209 -0.94 -7.10 8.63
N ALA A 210 0.18 -6.58 8.15
CA ALA A 210 1.15 -7.32 7.34
C ALA A 210 2.42 -7.60 8.17
N SER A 211 3.08 -8.73 7.96
CA SER A 211 4.43 -8.96 8.50
C SER A 211 5.39 -9.34 7.38
N LYS A 212 6.49 -8.60 7.18
CA LYS A 212 7.57 -8.99 6.24
C LYS A 212 8.62 -9.78 7.04
N VAL A 213 8.81 -11.04 6.66
CA VAL A 213 9.76 -11.99 7.26
C VAL A 213 10.95 -12.14 6.31
N MET A 214 12.16 -11.93 6.82
CA MET A 214 13.37 -11.76 6.00
C MET A 214 14.67 -12.16 6.72
N PRO A 215 15.79 -12.32 6.00
CA PRO A 215 17.12 -12.45 6.59
C PRO A 215 17.47 -11.27 7.50
N ASP A 216 18.31 -11.49 8.51
CA ASP A 216 18.86 -10.43 9.34
C ASP A 216 20.13 -9.86 8.67
N SER A 217 19.90 -9.08 7.60
CA SER A 217 20.95 -8.47 6.80
C SER A 217 21.02 -6.97 7.06
N ARG A 218 22.21 -6.38 6.89
CA ARG A 218 22.43 -4.93 7.02
C ARG A 218 21.48 -4.08 6.18
N ASP A 219 21.00 -4.58 5.05
CA ASP A 219 20.10 -3.82 4.17
C ASP A 219 18.63 -3.96 4.60
N ASN A 220 18.21 -5.13 5.07
CA ASN A 220 16.88 -5.32 5.68
C ASN A 220 16.77 -4.56 7.01
N GLU A 221 17.84 -4.52 7.82
CA GLU A 221 17.94 -3.67 9.01
C GLU A 221 17.77 -2.19 8.68
N LYS A 222 18.45 -1.69 7.63
CA LYS A 222 18.31 -0.29 7.18
C LYS A 222 16.89 0.02 6.73
N GLU A 223 16.25 -0.88 5.98
CA GLU A 223 14.84 -0.75 5.59
C GLU A 223 13.95 -0.57 6.83
N VAL A 224 14.09 -1.45 7.83
CA VAL A 224 13.31 -1.38 9.09
C VAL A 224 13.59 -0.10 9.89
N LYS A 225 14.86 0.30 10.00
CA LYS A 225 15.27 1.55 10.67
C LYS A 225 14.67 2.78 9.96
N LEU A 226 14.68 2.79 8.62
CA LEU A 226 14.11 3.86 7.80
C LEU A 226 12.58 3.89 7.87
N MET A 227 11.90 2.74 7.82
CA MET A 227 10.45 2.64 8.04
C MET A 227 10.03 3.14 9.42
N THR A 228 10.84 2.85 10.44
CA THR A 228 10.62 3.32 11.82
C THR A 228 10.78 4.84 11.89
N LYS A 229 11.83 5.39 11.28
CA LYS A 229 12.03 6.84 11.13
C LYS A 229 10.84 7.51 10.44
N ILE A 230 10.41 6.99 9.28
CA ILE A 230 9.26 7.47 8.52
C ILE A 230 7.98 7.49 9.38
N THR A 231 7.75 6.42 10.14
CA THR A 231 6.56 6.33 11.00
C THR A 231 6.60 7.39 12.09
N ASN A 232 7.70 7.51 12.82
CA ASN A 232 7.84 8.42 13.95
C ASN A 232 7.94 9.89 13.56
N GLU A 233 8.67 10.19 12.48
CA GLU A 233 8.96 11.58 12.08
C GLU A 233 7.95 12.14 11.08
N ILE A 234 7.31 11.32 10.24
CA ILE A 234 6.36 11.79 9.23
C ILE A 234 4.93 11.43 9.58
N LEU A 235 4.61 10.14 9.72
CA LEU A 235 3.23 9.68 9.82
C LEU A 235 2.58 10.07 11.16
N LEU A 236 3.28 9.86 12.29
CA LEU A 236 2.78 10.24 13.62
C LEU A 236 2.74 11.76 13.83
N LYS A 237 3.65 12.51 13.21
CA LYS A 237 3.63 13.99 13.17
C LYS A 237 2.67 14.56 12.11
N LYS A 238 1.96 13.68 11.38
CA LYS A 238 1.02 14.02 10.30
C LYS A 238 1.60 14.86 9.16
N MET A 239 2.92 14.80 8.93
CA MET A 239 3.59 15.58 7.88
C MET A 239 3.24 15.08 6.47
N SER A 240 2.92 13.79 6.29
CA SER A 240 2.44 13.25 5.02
C SER A 240 1.61 12.00 5.27
N ARG A 241 0.84 11.57 4.25
CA ARG A 241 0.01 10.37 4.27
C ARG A 241 0.51 9.24 3.35
N HIS A 242 1.59 9.49 2.61
CA HIS A 242 2.03 8.67 1.47
C HIS A 242 3.09 7.61 1.81
N PHE A 243 3.12 7.16 3.07
CA PHE A 243 4.02 6.12 3.57
C PHE A 243 3.22 5.08 4.35
N LEU A 244 3.75 3.87 4.50
CA LEU A 244 3.17 2.78 5.31
C LEU A 244 3.70 2.84 6.75
N MET A 245 2.84 2.59 7.76
CA MET A 245 3.30 2.53 9.16
C MET A 245 3.97 1.18 9.48
N ILE A 246 5.08 1.20 10.21
CA ILE A 246 5.61 0.03 10.94
C ILE A 246 5.20 0.12 12.41
N TYR A 247 4.54 -0.92 12.93
CA TYR A 247 4.09 -0.99 14.32
C TYR A 247 5.16 -1.53 15.27
N GLY A 248 6.14 -2.27 14.76
CA GLY A 248 7.27 -2.82 15.49
C GLY A 248 8.09 -3.83 14.66
N SER A 249 9.17 -4.34 15.23
CA SER A 249 10.03 -5.37 14.62
C SER A 249 10.77 -6.19 15.67
N CYS A 250 11.13 -7.42 15.34
CA CYS A 250 12.01 -8.27 16.18
C CYS A 250 13.02 -9.05 15.33
N VAL A 251 14.16 -9.40 15.95
CA VAL A 251 15.26 -10.16 15.39
C VAL A 251 15.47 -11.41 16.25
N CYS A 252 15.15 -12.58 15.72
CA CYS A 252 15.32 -13.83 16.44
C CYS A 252 16.81 -14.14 16.66
N THR A 253 17.24 -14.23 17.92
CA THR A 253 18.62 -14.58 18.31
C THR A 253 18.87 -16.09 18.35
N LYS A 254 17.83 -16.92 18.26
CA LYS A 254 17.94 -18.39 18.25
C LYS A 254 18.42 -18.89 16.88
N GLN A 255 19.04 -20.08 16.87
CA GLN A 255 19.46 -20.75 15.64
C GLN A 255 18.26 -21.26 14.82
N ILE A 256 17.70 -20.39 13.99
CA ILE A 256 16.65 -20.72 13.02
C ILE A 256 17.14 -20.47 11.59
N ALA A 257 16.36 -20.90 10.60
CA ALA A 257 16.69 -20.65 9.19
C ALA A 257 16.82 -19.15 8.91
N GLU A 258 17.96 -18.73 8.36
CA GLU A 258 18.37 -17.32 8.19
C GLU A 258 17.25 -16.40 7.70
N LYS A 259 16.54 -16.82 6.63
CA LYS A 259 15.40 -16.11 6.03
C LYS A 259 14.19 -15.83 6.94
N LEU A 260 14.20 -16.32 8.18
CA LEU A 260 13.14 -16.17 9.19
C LEU A 260 13.56 -15.32 10.40
N LYS A 261 14.79 -14.79 10.44
CA LYS A 261 15.32 -14.10 11.63
C LYS A 261 14.67 -12.74 11.89
N LEU A 262 14.55 -11.89 10.88
CA LEU A 262 14.03 -10.53 11.04
C LEU A 262 12.56 -10.47 10.62
N VAL A 263 11.73 -9.93 11.50
CA VAL A 263 10.30 -9.67 11.25
C VAL A 263 10.02 -8.19 11.43
N SER A 264 9.43 -7.56 10.41
CA SER A 264 8.81 -6.23 10.53
C SER A 264 7.29 -6.37 10.48
N ILE A 265 6.60 -5.66 11.39
CA ILE A 265 5.15 -5.74 11.57
C ILE A 265 4.55 -4.41 11.11
N ASN A 266 3.82 -4.43 10.00
CA ASN A 266 3.47 -3.26 9.21
C ASN A 266 1.95 -3.12 9.02
N GLU A 267 1.52 -1.91 8.72
CA GLU A 267 0.16 -1.62 8.24
C GLU A 267 -0.16 -2.40 6.95
N LEU A 268 -1.41 -2.83 6.79
CA LEU A 268 -1.85 -3.52 5.58
C LEU A 268 -2.37 -2.53 4.52
N ALA A 269 -1.77 -2.55 3.34
CA ALA A 269 -2.30 -1.89 2.15
C ALA A 269 -3.40 -2.75 1.48
N ASP A 270 -4.29 -2.12 0.70
CA ASP A 270 -5.37 -2.81 0.01
C ASP A 270 -4.93 -3.38 -1.36
N GLY A 271 -3.77 -2.99 -1.87
CA GLY A 271 -3.12 -3.55 -3.07
C GLY A 271 -1.90 -2.73 -3.54
N ASP A 272 -1.39 -3.04 -4.73
CA ASP A 272 -0.28 -2.33 -5.40
C ASP A 272 -0.76 -1.47 -6.58
N LEU A 273 0.06 -0.50 -7.00
CA LEU A 273 -0.22 0.35 -8.16
C LEU A 273 -0.36 -0.50 -9.42
N LYS A 274 0.42 -1.59 -9.55
CA LYS A 274 0.30 -2.59 -10.63
C LYS A 274 -1.15 -3.00 -10.86
N SER A 275 -1.86 -3.41 -9.81
CA SER A 275 -3.25 -3.86 -9.92
C SER A 275 -4.21 -2.73 -10.31
N LEU A 276 -3.91 -1.47 -9.97
CA LEU A 276 -4.66 -0.30 -10.43
C LEU A 276 -4.45 -0.04 -11.93
N ILE A 277 -3.21 -0.05 -12.42
CA ILE A 277 -2.90 0.15 -13.85
C ILE A 277 -3.27 -1.06 -14.74
N HIS A 278 -3.58 -2.21 -14.15
CA HIS A 278 -4.25 -3.32 -14.85
C HIS A 278 -5.79 -3.25 -14.76
N ASN A 279 -6.36 -2.33 -13.99
CA ASN A 279 -7.81 -2.14 -13.88
C ASN A 279 -8.34 -1.15 -14.93
N ARG A 280 -9.23 -1.64 -15.81
CA ARG A 280 -9.82 -0.88 -16.92
C ARG A 280 -10.57 0.37 -16.46
N ASP A 281 -11.28 0.28 -15.34
CA ASP A 281 -12.10 1.38 -14.82
C ASP A 281 -11.23 2.49 -14.22
N VAL A 282 -10.05 2.15 -13.71
CA VAL A 282 -9.07 3.13 -13.21
C VAL A 282 -8.36 3.79 -14.39
N VAL A 283 -7.79 2.99 -15.30
CA VAL A 283 -7.00 3.48 -16.45
C VAL A 283 -7.82 4.38 -17.38
N ARG A 284 -9.12 4.11 -17.55
CA ARG A 284 -10.01 4.94 -18.39
C ARG A 284 -10.45 6.24 -17.75
N ASP A 285 -10.35 6.36 -16.43
CA ASP A 285 -10.67 7.59 -15.71
C ASP A 285 -9.42 8.49 -15.71
N THR A 286 -9.43 9.49 -16.59
CA THR A 286 -8.37 10.49 -16.74
C THR A 286 -8.13 11.27 -15.45
N GLU A 287 -9.19 11.63 -14.72
CA GLU A 287 -9.07 12.38 -13.47
C GLU A 287 -8.46 11.49 -12.38
N LEU A 288 -8.93 10.26 -12.23
CA LEU A 288 -8.37 9.31 -11.26
C LEU A 288 -6.90 8.96 -11.58
N THR A 289 -6.57 8.73 -12.85
CA THR A 289 -5.21 8.36 -13.28
C THR A 289 -4.21 9.50 -13.04
N PHE A 290 -4.56 10.74 -13.39
CA PHE A 290 -3.72 11.91 -13.08
C PHE A 290 -3.58 12.12 -11.58
N ASN A 291 -4.64 11.91 -10.80
CA ASN A 291 -4.57 12.05 -9.34
C ASN A 291 -3.61 11.03 -8.71
N ILE A 292 -3.64 9.77 -9.20
CA ILE A 292 -2.70 8.73 -8.79
C ILE A 292 -1.26 9.11 -9.17
N LEU A 293 -1.01 9.62 -10.38
CA LEU A 293 0.31 10.10 -10.80
C LEU A 293 0.84 11.22 -9.88
N ILE A 294 0.01 12.22 -9.58
CA ILE A 294 0.39 13.34 -8.71
C ILE A 294 0.70 12.82 -7.28
N GLN A 295 -0.11 11.92 -6.72
CA GLN A 295 0.19 11.32 -5.41
C GLN A 295 1.48 10.48 -5.42
N THR A 296 1.75 9.72 -6.48
CA THR A 296 3.02 8.99 -6.67
C THR A 296 4.21 9.95 -6.61
N PHE A 297 4.17 11.05 -7.37
CA PHE A 297 5.27 12.03 -7.41
C PHE A 297 5.40 12.82 -6.10
N ILE A 298 4.29 13.16 -5.43
CA ILE A 298 4.29 13.75 -4.08
C ILE A 298 4.95 12.81 -3.07
N SER A 299 4.72 11.49 -3.17
CA SER A 299 5.32 10.51 -2.26
C SER A 299 6.85 10.43 -2.40
N ILE A 300 7.36 10.41 -3.64
CA ILE A 300 8.79 10.47 -3.96
C ILE A 300 9.38 11.79 -3.46
N ALA A 301 8.75 12.93 -3.79
CA ALA A 301 9.23 14.24 -3.39
C ALA A 301 9.26 14.41 -1.87
N THR A 302 8.28 13.86 -1.14
CA THR A 302 8.32 13.87 0.33
C THR A 302 9.49 13.01 0.85
N PHE A 303 9.74 11.85 0.25
CA PHE A 303 10.86 10.98 0.62
C PHE A 303 12.22 11.68 0.40
N GLN A 304 12.39 12.34 -0.74
CA GLN A 304 13.59 13.10 -1.08
C GLN A 304 13.75 14.37 -0.21
N ASN A 305 12.78 15.28 -0.20
CA ASN A 305 12.90 16.63 0.39
C ASN A 305 12.65 16.70 1.91
N VAL A 306 12.10 15.65 2.54
CA VAL A 306 11.85 15.61 4.00
C VAL A 306 12.77 14.64 4.72
N LEU A 307 13.10 13.47 4.13
CA LEU A 307 14.04 12.53 4.74
C LEU A 307 15.47 12.66 4.22
N GLY A 308 15.67 13.35 3.08
CA GLY A 308 16.96 13.38 2.38
C GLY A 308 17.34 12.02 1.83
N HIS A 309 16.44 11.28 1.17
CA HIS A 309 16.70 9.93 0.65
C HIS A 309 16.17 9.73 -0.79
N ILE A 310 16.89 8.95 -1.59
CA ILE A 310 16.53 8.53 -2.96
C ILE A 310 16.04 7.07 -2.90
N HIS A 311 14.97 6.74 -3.62
CA HIS A 311 14.34 5.41 -3.56
C HIS A 311 15.12 4.36 -4.34
N ARG A 312 15.60 4.70 -5.53
CA ARG A 312 16.42 3.90 -6.45
C ARG A 312 15.78 2.63 -7.04
N ASP A 313 14.62 2.21 -6.55
CA ASP A 313 13.77 1.20 -7.20
C ASP A 313 12.25 1.53 -7.23
N PRO A 314 11.82 2.73 -7.68
CA PRO A 314 10.39 3.04 -7.78
C PRO A 314 9.81 2.46 -9.08
N HIS A 315 9.35 1.21 -9.00
CA HIS A 315 8.48 0.59 -10.01
C HIS A 315 7.07 0.38 -9.44
N TYR A 316 6.07 0.13 -10.30
CA TYR A 316 4.64 0.04 -9.91
C TYR A 316 4.27 -1.03 -8.87
N GLY A 317 5.21 -1.88 -8.44
CA GLY A 317 5.01 -2.85 -7.35
C GLY A 317 5.37 -2.27 -5.97
N ASN A 318 6.28 -1.29 -5.96
CA ASN A 318 6.78 -0.60 -4.78
C ASN A 318 5.94 0.65 -4.44
N PHE A 319 4.89 0.92 -5.22
CA PHE A 319 3.81 1.83 -4.83
C PHE A 319 2.59 1.00 -4.44
N LEU A 320 2.16 1.14 -3.19
CA LEU A 320 0.97 0.52 -2.63
C LEU A 320 -0.20 1.50 -2.66
N PHE A 321 -1.42 0.99 -2.52
CA PHE A 321 -2.60 1.84 -2.33
C PHE A 321 -3.47 1.41 -1.15
N GLN A 322 -4.20 2.39 -0.66
CA GLN A 322 -5.26 2.26 0.33
C GLN A 322 -6.55 2.87 -0.24
N ASN A 323 -7.70 2.21 -0.06
CA ASN A 323 -8.99 2.77 -0.46
C ASN A 323 -9.29 4.03 0.38
N ASN A 324 -9.79 5.08 -0.26
CA ASN A 324 -10.00 6.39 0.35
C ASN A 324 -11.44 6.87 0.12
N ASN A 325 -12.08 7.31 1.20
CA ASN A 325 -13.48 7.80 1.20
C ASN A 325 -13.59 9.30 1.52
N ASP A 326 -12.47 9.98 1.77
CA ASP A 326 -12.44 11.42 2.02
C ASP A 326 -12.89 12.20 0.77
N LYS A 327 -13.54 13.35 0.98
CA LYS A 327 -14.07 14.22 -0.09
C LYS A 327 -13.65 15.66 0.16
N GLY A 328 -13.21 16.35 -0.88
CA GLY A 328 -12.65 17.69 -0.80
C GLY A 328 -11.23 17.72 -1.36
N TYR A 329 -10.35 18.53 -0.77
CA TYR A 329 -8.96 18.66 -1.18
C TYR A 329 -8.02 18.47 -0.01
N TYR A 330 -6.90 17.80 -0.26
CA TYR A 330 -5.77 17.77 0.67
C TYR A 330 -4.89 19.00 0.44
N HIS A 331 -4.60 19.73 1.51
CA HIS A 331 -3.68 20.87 1.52
C HIS A 331 -2.25 20.36 1.73
N TYR A 332 -1.38 20.65 0.77
CA TYR A 332 0.06 20.43 0.82
C TYR A 332 0.80 21.77 0.86
N ILE A 333 1.98 21.78 1.46
CA ILE A 333 2.95 22.87 1.40
C ILE A 333 4.25 22.34 0.80
N PHE A 334 4.77 23.07 -0.19
CA PHE A 334 6.09 22.86 -0.77
C PHE A 334 6.78 24.22 -0.90
N ASN A 335 7.99 24.34 -0.35
CA ASN A 335 8.77 25.60 -0.29
C ASN A 335 7.95 26.82 0.19
N GLY A 336 7.05 26.61 1.16
CA GLY A 336 6.16 27.64 1.70
C GLY A 336 4.95 27.99 0.84
N VAL A 337 4.85 27.49 -0.39
CA VAL A 337 3.70 27.67 -1.29
C VAL A 337 2.66 26.58 -0.98
N SER A 338 1.38 26.97 -0.99
CA SER A 338 0.26 26.06 -0.75
C SER A 338 -0.31 25.49 -2.05
N TYR A 339 -0.53 24.18 -2.04
CA TYR A 339 -1.15 23.43 -3.13
C TYR A 339 -2.30 22.57 -2.60
N TYR A 340 -3.32 22.36 -3.42
CA TYR A 340 -4.53 21.64 -3.03
C TYR A 340 -4.84 20.57 -4.08
N LEU A 341 -4.72 19.30 -3.70
CA LEU A 341 -5.05 18.16 -4.56
C LEU A 341 -6.40 17.58 -4.16
N LYS A 342 -7.34 17.50 -5.11
CA LYS A 342 -8.66 16.89 -4.92
C LYS A 342 -8.50 15.45 -4.45
N ALA A 343 -9.26 15.03 -3.43
CA ALA A 343 -9.25 13.65 -2.96
C ALA A 343 -9.90 12.72 -3.98
N CYS A 344 -9.27 11.56 -4.22
CA CYS A 344 -9.78 10.50 -5.07
C CYS A 344 -10.05 9.22 -4.27
N LYS A 345 -10.43 8.14 -4.97
CA LYS A 345 -10.73 6.81 -4.41
C LYS A 345 -9.52 6.12 -3.74
N TYR A 346 -8.30 6.61 -3.94
CA TYR A 346 -7.07 5.98 -3.45
C TYR A 346 -6.16 6.95 -2.71
N ASN A 347 -5.48 6.45 -1.68
CA ASN A 347 -4.26 7.02 -1.11
C ASN A 347 -3.08 6.19 -1.63
N ILE A 348 -2.14 6.82 -2.34
CA ILE A 348 -0.93 6.15 -2.84
C ILE A 348 0.18 6.24 -1.79
N ILE A 349 0.93 5.15 -1.64
CA ILE A 349 1.96 4.95 -0.62
C ILE A 349 3.22 4.42 -1.30
N ILE A 350 4.37 5.07 -1.09
CA ILE A 350 5.68 4.51 -1.49
C ILE A 350 6.14 3.45 -0.47
N TYR A 351 6.86 2.43 -0.92
CA TYR A 351 7.25 1.25 -0.13
C TYR A 351 8.49 0.53 -0.72
N ASP A 352 9.07 -0.40 0.05
CA ASP A 352 10.26 -1.21 -0.26
C ASP A 352 11.55 -0.39 -0.42
N TYR A 353 12.05 0.09 0.71
CA TYR A 353 13.23 0.95 0.78
C TYR A 353 14.56 0.19 0.81
N GLY A 354 14.59 -1.10 0.44
CA GLY A 354 15.79 -1.95 0.53
C GLY A 354 16.98 -1.46 -0.31
N LEU A 355 16.73 -0.64 -1.34
CA LEU A 355 17.77 -0.03 -2.20
C LEU A 355 17.97 1.48 -1.95
N ALA A 356 17.23 2.05 -1.00
CA ALA A 356 17.25 3.49 -0.74
C ALA A 356 18.62 3.94 -0.20
N SER A 357 19.00 5.18 -0.56
CA SER A 357 20.25 5.80 -0.11
C SER A 357 20.04 7.26 0.29
N PRO A 358 20.79 7.78 1.26
CA PRO A 358 20.73 9.20 1.60
C PRO A 358 21.15 10.08 0.41
N ILE A 359 20.53 11.25 0.29
CA ILE A 359 20.99 12.37 -0.53
C ILE A 359 22.19 12.97 0.19
N THR A 360 23.34 13.02 -0.49
CA THR A 360 24.56 13.62 0.03
C THR A 360 24.48 15.13 -0.16
N GLU A 361 24.75 15.88 0.92
CA GLU A 361 24.84 17.33 0.92
C GLU A 361 25.95 17.81 -0.02
N TYR A 362 25.66 18.82 -0.85
CA TYR A 362 26.64 19.41 -1.74
C TYR A 362 27.67 20.24 -0.96
N LYS A 363 28.92 19.79 -0.96
CA LYS A 363 30.07 20.54 -0.41
C LYS A 363 31.05 20.81 -1.54
N LYS A 364 31.81 21.91 -1.46
CA LYS A 364 32.84 22.28 -2.45
C LYS A 364 33.89 21.17 -2.70
N THR A 365 34.03 20.24 -1.76
CA THR A 365 34.93 19.07 -1.81
C THR A 365 34.35 17.84 -2.51
N VAL A 366 33.07 17.85 -2.91
CA VAL A 366 32.40 16.71 -3.55
C VAL A 366 32.74 16.67 -5.05
N LEU A 367 33.18 15.51 -5.54
CA LEU A 367 33.52 15.32 -6.94
C LEU A 367 32.30 15.55 -7.88
N PRO A 368 32.45 16.30 -9.00
CA PRO A 368 31.37 16.56 -9.95
C PRO A 368 30.66 15.29 -10.46
N GLY A 369 31.39 14.19 -10.64
CA GLY A 369 30.80 12.90 -11.05
C GLY A 369 29.83 12.31 -10.03
N LEU A 370 30.04 12.54 -8.73
CA LEU A 370 29.12 12.09 -7.68
C LEU A 370 27.85 12.94 -7.68
N ILE A 371 27.99 14.25 -7.89
CA ILE A 371 26.87 15.21 -8.05
C ILE A 371 25.99 14.78 -9.24
N ASN A 372 26.58 14.56 -10.41
CA ASN A 372 25.85 14.16 -11.62
C ASN A 372 25.19 12.77 -11.43
N SER A 373 25.86 11.83 -10.76
CA SER A 373 25.28 10.51 -10.43
C SER A 373 24.07 10.66 -9.49
N GLN A 374 24.16 11.52 -8.46
CA GLN A 374 23.07 11.80 -7.53
C GLN A 374 21.87 12.44 -8.24
N CYS A 375 22.08 13.47 -9.06
CA CYS A 375 21.01 14.09 -9.84
C CYS A 375 20.31 13.07 -10.75
N ARG A 376 21.07 12.20 -11.43
CA ARG A 376 20.52 11.10 -12.23
C ARG A 376 19.66 10.15 -11.41
N MET A 377 20.09 9.77 -10.19
CA MET A 377 19.29 8.88 -9.33
C MET A 377 18.03 9.57 -8.77
N ILE A 378 18.09 10.87 -8.46
CA ILE A 378 16.92 11.69 -8.09
C ILE A 378 15.90 11.73 -9.23
N SER A 379 16.34 12.01 -10.47
CA SER A 379 15.45 12.03 -11.65
C SER A 379 14.90 10.66 -11.99
N TYR A 380 15.74 9.61 -11.90
CA TYR A 380 15.35 8.22 -12.14
C TYR A 380 14.16 7.81 -11.28
N ASP A 381 14.05 8.32 -10.05
CA ASP A 381 12.92 7.97 -9.19
C ASP A 381 11.57 8.36 -9.82
N TYR A 382 11.53 9.48 -10.57
CA TYR A 382 10.35 9.97 -11.26
C TYR A 382 10.18 9.36 -12.66
N THR A 383 11.27 9.28 -13.44
CA THR A 383 11.19 8.84 -14.84
C THR A 383 10.98 7.32 -14.97
N ASN A 384 11.49 6.52 -14.03
CA ASN A 384 11.23 5.08 -14.02
C ASN A 384 9.75 4.73 -13.75
N ILE A 385 9.07 5.47 -12.85
CA ILE A 385 7.67 5.16 -12.50
C ILE A 385 6.66 5.74 -13.50
N ILE A 386 6.92 6.91 -14.09
CA ILE A 386 5.95 7.60 -14.97
C ILE A 386 5.60 6.79 -16.22
N HIS A 387 6.48 5.90 -16.69
CA HIS A 387 6.17 4.91 -17.74
C HIS A 387 4.90 4.07 -17.48
N SER A 388 4.47 3.93 -16.23
CA SER A 388 3.23 3.25 -15.84
C SER A 388 1.95 4.00 -16.26
N PHE A 389 2.07 5.29 -16.57
CA PHE A 389 0.96 6.24 -16.75
C PHE A 389 0.77 6.70 -18.20
N PHE A 390 1.52 6.13 -19.15
CA PHE A 390 1.36 6.39 -20.59
C PHE A 390 1.52 5.12 -21.45
N ASN A 391 1.02 5.16 -22.68
CA ASN A 391 1.11 4.03 -23.60
C ASN A 391 2.52 3.98 -24.23
N SER A 392 3.29 2.91 -24.03
CA SER A 392 4.62 2.75 -24.64
C SER A 392 4.93 1.30 -25.02
N SER A 393 5.23 1.07 -26.30
CA SER A 393 5.62 -0.25 -26.82
C SER A 393 6.97 -0.74 -26.27
N ALA A 394 7.87 0.16 -25.90
CA ALA A 394 9.24 -0.14 -25.47
C ALA A 394 9.31 -0.84 -24.10
N HIS A 395 8.54 -0.38 -23.11
CA HIS A 395 8.54 -0.95 -21.75
C HIS A 395 7.68 -2.22 -21.60
N LYS A 396 7.51 -2.97 -22.70
CA LYS A 396 6.69 -4.21 -22.78
C LYS A 396 5.24 -4.02 -22.30
N ILE A 397 4.65 -2.84 -22.53
CA ILE A 397 3.24 -2.56 -22.21
C ILE A 397 2.28 -3.37 -23.13
N LYS A 398 2.80 -4.19 -24.05
CA LYS A 398 2.03 -5.20 -24.81
C LYS A 398 1.27 -6.19 -23.92
N ASP A 399 1.71 -6.41 -22.68
CA ASP A 399 1.04 -7.30 -21.72
C ASP A 399 -0.03 -6.58 -20.86
N TYR A 400 -0.20 -5.26 -21.02
CA TYR A 400 -1.28 -4.52 -20.35
C TYR A 400 -2.59 -4.69 -21.12
N PRO A 401 -3.66 -5.21 -20.50
CA PRO A 401 -4.95 -5.37 -21.18
C PRO A 401 -5.65 -4.03 -21.47
N ASN A 402 -5.18 -2.92 -20.88
CA ASN A 402 -5.81 -1.61 -20.95
C ASN A 402 -4.80 -0.55 -21.41
N LYS A 403 -5.21 0.29 -22.36
CA LYS A 403 -4.50 1.50 -22.77
C LYS A 403 -5.07 2.71 -22.05
N HIS A 404 -4.20 3.64 -21.66
CA HIS A 404 -4.59 4.97 -21.19
C HIS A 404 -5.31 5.74 -22.30
N PRO A 405 -6.36 6.53 -21.99
CA PRO A 405 -7.00 7.44 -22.95
C PRO A 405 -5.99 8.38 -23.60
N GLU A 406 -6.26 8.79 -24.84
CA GLU A 406 -5.30 9.56 -25.65
C GLU A 406 -4.87 10.88 -24.99
N ALA A 407 -5.80 11.59 -24.34
CA ALA A 407 -5.47 12.81 -23.59
C ALA A 407 -4.50 12.52 -22.42
N THR A 408 -4.77 11.48 -21.63
CA THR A 408 -3.91 11.03 -20.52
C THR A 408 -2.54 10.61 -21.05
N HIS A 409 -2.51 9.85 -22.14
CA HIS A 409 -1.27 9.40 -22.77
C HIS A 409 -0.41 10.56 -23.25
N LYS A 410 -0.95 11.48 -24.06
CA LYS A 410 -0.21 12.62 -24.60
C LYS A 410 0.32 13.53 -23.49
N ALA A 411 -0.52 13.86 -22.51
CA ALA A 411 -0.15 14.74 -21.43
C ALA A 411 0.93 14.12 -20.53
N THR A 412 0.79 12.87 -20.10
CA THR A 412 1.82 12.19 -19.30
C THR A 412 3.13 11.97 -20.09
N LEU A 413 3.05 11.66 -21.39
CA LEU A 413 4.23 11.54 -22.24
C LEU A 413 4.96 12.89 -22.39
N ALA A 414 4.23 14.00 -22.48
CA ALA A 414 4.83 15.33 -22.49
C ALA A 414 5.58 15.62 -21.17
N ILE A 415 4.98 15.32 -20.01
CA ILE A 415 5.64 15.45 -18.71
C ILE A 415 6.92 14.60 -18.67
N HIS A 416 6.85 13.34 -19.08
CA HIS A 416 8.03 12.45 -19.15
C HIS A 416 9.15 13.06 -20.01
N ASN A 417 8.84 13.49 -21.23
CA ASN A 417 9.85 14.05 -22.14
C ASN A 417 10.45 15.36 -21.61
N ASN A 418 9.63 16.18 -20.94
CA ASN A 418 10.09 17.42 -20.30
C ASN A 418 11.03 17.14 -19.12
N LEU A 419 10.84 16.05 -18.38
CA LEU A 419 11.75 15.63 -17.31
C LEU A 419 13.08 15.06 -17.83
N GLU A 420 13.05 14.29 -18.93
CA GLU A 420 14.27 13.80 -19.60
C GLU A 420 15.08 14.95 -20.21
N ASN A 421 14.40 15.95 -20.80
CA ASN A 421 15.03 17.19 -21.27
C ASN A 421 15.68 17.96 -20.10
N LEU A 422 14.98 18.13 -18.98
CA LEU A 422 15.50 18.79 -17.78
C LEU A 422 16.76 18.09 -17.22
N LEU A 423 16.77 16.75 -17.20
CA LEU A 423 17.93 15.96 -16.79
C LEU A 423 19.11 16.17 -17.74
N THR A 424 18.86 16.17 -19.05
CA THR A 424 19.87 16.40 -20.10
C THR A 424 20.49 17.81 -19.97
N GLU A 425 19.65 18.83 -19.77
CA GLU A 425 20.08 20.21 -19.55
C GLU A 425 20.94 20.38 -18.29
N GLU A 426 20.51 19.84 -17.15
CA GLU A 426 21.26 20.01 -15.90
C GLU A 426 22.59 19.23 -15.92
N TYR A 427 22.67 18.13 -16.69
CA TYR A 427 23.94 17.45 -16.99
C TYR A 427 24.87 18.33 -17.85
N ALA A 428 24.37 18.90 -18.95
CA ALA A 428 25.13 19.78 -19.83
C ALA A 428 25.70 21.02 -19.10
N LYS A 429 24.96 21.53 -18.11
CA LYS A 429 25.37 22.71 -17.31
C LYS A 429 26.47 22.42 -16.27
N ASN A 430 26.87 21.16 -16.04
CA ASN A 430 27.99 20.73 -15.18
C ASN A 430 28.08 21.49 -13.82
N LYS A 431 26.95 21.63 -13.12
CA LYS A 431 26.73 22.59 -12.03
C LYS A 431 27.46 22.35 -10.70
N ALA A 432 28.49 21.50 -10.67
CA ALA A 432 29.30 21.25 -9.48
C ALA A 432 29.94 22.51 -8.86
N LYS A 433 29.98 23.63 -9.58
CA LYS A 433 30.47 24.93 -9.09
C LYS A 433 29.51 25.66 -8.12
N ASN A 434 28.20 25.39 -8.15
CA ASN A 434 27.19 26.15 -7.40
C ASN A 434 26.57 25.30 -6.28
N GLY A 435 27.39 24.98 -5.27
CA GLY A 435 27.11 24.01 -4.19
C GLY A 435 25.99 24.34 -3.18
N GLU A 436 24.92 25.01 -3.60
CA GLU A 436 23.76 25.38 -2.76
C GLU A 436 22.44 24.76 -3.27
N LYS A 437 22.43 24.18 -4.48
CA LYS A 437 21.20 23.79 -5.15
C LYS A 437 20.74 22.38 -4.75
N HIS A 438 19.77 22.31 -3.85
CA HIS A 438 18.91 21.13 -3.62
C HIS A 438 18.20 20.72 -4.93
N TYR A 439 18.76 19.74 -5.64
CA TYR A 439 18.24 19.32 -6.94
C TYR A 439 16.87 18.65 -6.82
N GLU A 440 16.66 17.89 -5.76
CA GLU A 440 15.41 17.27 -5.34
C GLU A 440 14.25 18.27 -5.20
N ASN A 441 14.53 19.47 -4.68
CA ASN A 441 13.54 20.55 -4.62
C ASN A 441 13.31 21.15 -6.02
N TYR A 442 14.37 21.36 -6.80
CA TYR A 442 14.27 21.98 -8.13
C TYR A 442 13.49 21.12 -9.14
N ILE A 443 13.76 19.81 -9.21
CA ILE A 443 13.01 18.90 -10.09
C ILE A 443 11.54 18.85 -9.67
N PHE A 444 11.24 18.88 -8.37
CA PHE A 444 9.85 18.85 -7.93
C PHE A 444 9.10 20.17 -8.14
N GLU A 445 9.79 21.31 -8.08
CA GLU A 445 9.23 22.60 -8.49
C GLU A 445 8.86 22.61 -9.98
N TYR A 446 9.71 22.03 -10.84
CA TYR A 446 9.42 21.85 -12.27
C TYR A 446 8.21 20.92 -12.50
N ILE A 447 8.19 19.77 -11.82
CA ILE A 447 7.06 18.81 -11.81
C ILE A 447 5.73 19.49 -11.44
N ILE A 448 5.74 20.40 -10.48
CA ILE A 448 4.54 21.15 -10.07
C ILE A 448 4.00 22.02 -11.21
N GLN A 449 4.86 22.68 -11.99
CA GLN A 449 4.42 23.49 -13.14
C GLN A 449 3.78 22.60 -14.21
N GLU A 450 4.39 21.46 -14.48
CA GLU A 450 3.88 20.46 -15.41
C GLU A 450 2.51 19.91 -14.94
N PHE A 451 2.32 19.65 -13.64
CA PHE A 451 1.02 19.28 -13.10
C PHE A 451 -0.03 20.40 -13.17
N LEU A 452 0.34 21.66 -12.94
CA LEU A 452 -0.57 22.80 -13.10
C LEU A 452 -1.00 23.01 -14.57
N LYS A 453 -0.13 22.67 -15.53
CA LYS A 453 -0.37 22.75 -16.97
C LYS A 453 -1.22 21.60 -17.51
N TYR A 454 -0.97 20.37 -17.07
CA TYR A 454 -1.54 19.15 -17.67
C TYR A 454 -2.65 18.46 -16.85
N SER A 455 -2.80 18.76 -15.56
CA SER A 455 -3.85 18.12 -14.76
C SER A 455 -5.26 18.62 -15.14
N PRO A 456 -6.29 17.76 -15.06
CA PRO A 456 -7.67 18.17 -15.28
C PRO A 456 -8.11 19.37 -14.42
N LYS A 457 -8.85 20.30 -15.04
CA LYS A 457 -9.32 21.54 -14.42
C LYS A 457 -10.05 21.26 -13.11
N GLY A 458 -9.59 21.90 -12.02
CA GLY A 458 -10.15 21.69 -10.69
C GLY A 458 -9.53 20.55 -9.88
N MET A 459 -8.54 19.82 -10.39
CA MET A 459 -7.88 18.75 -9.64
C MET A 459 -6.77 19.27 -8.71
N PHE A 460 -5.83 20.04 -9.26
CA PHE A 460 -4.66 20.54 -8.56
C PHE A 460 -4.66 22.07 -8.60
N LEU A 461 -4.72 22.71 -7.44
CA LEU A 461 -4.98 24.14 -7.30
C LEU A 461 -3.91 24.83 -6.43
N THR A 462 -3.64 26.10 -6.73
CA THR A 462 -2.84 27.00 -5.88
C THR A 462 -3.71 27.86 -4.96
N LYS A 463 -4.95 28.15 -5.35
CA LYS A 463 -5.94 28.87 -4.53
C LYS A 463 -6.68 27.91 -3.60
N ARG A 464 -6.93 28.32 -2.35
CA ARG A 464 -7.59 27.50 -1.32
C ARG A 464 -9.05 27.22 -1.68
N PRO A 465 -9.49 25.97 -1.83
CA PRO A 465 -10.89 25.62 -2.01
C PRO A 465 -11.63 25.63 -0.66
N LEU A 466 -12.96 25.70 -0.69
CA LEU A 466 -13.80 25.75 0.51
C LEU A 466 -13.70 24.48 1.39
N ASN A 467 -13.51 23.32 0.77
CA ASN A 467 -13.54 22.00 1.42
C ASN A 467 -12.15 21.35 1.52
N VAL A 468 -11.27 21.95 2.32
CA VAL A 468 -9.98 21.34 2.69
C VAL A 468 -10.19 20.27 3.78
N ILE A 469 -9.63 19.09 3.58
CA ILE A 469 -9.85 17.89 4.41
C ILE A 469 -9.00 17.91 5.68
N ASN A 470 -7.70 18.20 5.55
CA ASN A 470 -6.74 18.17 6.63
C ASN A 470 -6.62 19.55 7.31
N SER A 471 -6.77 19.57 8.64
CA SER A 471 -6.62 20.78 9.46
C SER A 471 -5.18 21.30 9.54
N THR A 472 -4.21 20.38 9.45
CA THR A 472 -2.78 20.68 9.34
C THR A 472 -2.31 20.30 7.93
N PRO A 473 -1.59 21.16 7.19
CA PRO A 473 -1.08 20.85 5.86
C PRO A 473 -0.09 19.67 5.90
N PHE A 474 -0.07 18.90 4.81
CA PHE A 474 1.02 17.96 4.55
C PHE A 474 2.22 18.74 3.98
N TYR A 475 3.44 18.29 4.27
CA TYR A 475 4.68 18.95 3.85
C TYR A 475 5.43 18.06 2.87
N ILE A 476 5.72 18.62 1.69
CA ILE A 476 6.52 17.98 0.63
C ILE A 476 7.98 18.49 0.67
N SER A 477 8.30 19.38 1.62
CA SER A 477 9.64 19.94 1.88
C SER A 477 9.74 20.27 3.37
N SER A 478 10.93 20.20 3.98
CA SER A 478 11.11 20.54 5.40
C SER A 478 10.53 21.94 5.77
N PRO A 479 9.81 22.08 6.90
CA PRO A 479 9.39 23.38 7.43
C PRO A 479 10.55 24.34 7.73
N GLN A 480 11.77 23.83 7.93
CA GLN A 480 12.97 24.66 8.11
C GLN A 480 13.48 25.22 6.78
N ALA A 481 13.53 24.40 5.72
CA ALA A 481 13.80 24.87 4.36
C ALA A 481 12.78 25.93 3.91
N THR A 482 11.53 25.81 4.36
CA THR A 482 10.48 26.82 4.15
C THR A 482 10.77 28.17 4.81
N LYS A 483 11.52 28.21 5.94
CA LYS A 483 11.97 29.48 6.54
C LYS A 483 13.12 30.10 5.75
N ALA A 484 14.11 29.30 5.35
CA ALA A 484 15.23 29.76 4.52
C ALA A 484 14.76 30.30 3.16
N ALA A 485 13.85 29.60 2.47
CA ALA A 485 13.29 30.03 1.19
C ALA A 485 12.45 31.32 1.25
N LYS A 486 11.92 31.67 2.43
CA LYS A 486 11.27 32.97 2.67
C LYS A 486 12.29 34.09 2.95
N ALA A 487 13.37 33.79 3.67
CA ALA A 487 14.44 34.74 3.94
C ALA A 487 15.30 35.06 2.70
N ALA A 488 15.34 34.18 1.69
CA ALA A 488 16.03 34.41 0.41
C ALA A 488 15.14 35.08 -0.67
N LYS A 489 13.90 35.46 -0.34
CA LYS A 489 12.94 36.14 -1.23
C LYS A 489 12.40 37.45 -0.64
N ALA A 490 12.94 37.86 0.51
CA ALA A 490 12.70 39.13 1.20
C ALA A 490 14.03 39.88 1.27
#